data_AF-A0A830C962-F1
#
_entry.id   AF-A0A830C962-F1
#
_cell.length_a   1.000
_cell.length_b   1.000
_cell.length_c   1.000
_cell.angle_alpha   90.00
_cell.angle_beta   90.00
_cell.angle_gamma   90.00
#
_symmetry.space_group_name_H-M   'P 1'
#
loop_
_entity.id
_entity.type
_entity.pdbx_description
1 polymer ?
#
loop_
_entity_poly.entity_id
_entity_poly.type
_entity_poly.pdbx_seq_one_letter_code
_entity_poly.pdbx_strand_id
1 'polypeptide(L)'
;MARSITYITGSQLLSLKHRPNIAIVDVRDDERSYDGHIAGSLHFASDTFTDKLPNLLESTKDKDTLVFHCALSQVRGPKCARKFAEYLGDAKDVGVKNIMVLERGYNGWEASGRPVCRCTKVPCKDAHSAHRCIITLVCLACLLPLFLVPIVNLLPLLFDVIMAKVYRLFGWEYRKPERAPPACPIKPSASKIGSDVSVLGKQNLDASDPSVKAVGADDGKQD
;
A
#
# COMPACT_ATOMS: atom_id res chain seq x y z
N MET A 1 13.94 -37.41 20.37
CA MET A 1 13.94 -37.62 18.90
C MET A 1 14.25 -36.28 18.26
N ALA A 2 15.24 -36.21 17.37
CA ALA A 2 15.56 -34.96 16.68
C ALA A 2 14.41 -34.57 15.74
N ARG A 3 13.90 -33.34 15.84
CA ARG A 3 12.91 -32.82 14.89
C ARG A 3 13.56 -32.66 13.51
N SER A 4 12.86 -33.04 12.44
CA SER A 4 13.34 -32.89 11.08
C SER A 4 13.29 -31.43 10.63
N ILE A 5 14.37 -30.93 10.03
CA ILE A 5 14.46 -29.59 9.44
C ILE A 5 14.22 -29.71 7.93
N THR A 6 13.28 -28.94 7.40
CA THR A 6 12.97 -28.91 5.97
C THR A 6 13.37 -27.59 5.33
N TYR A 7 13.64 -27.59 4.03
CA TYR A 7 13.90 -26.35 3.30
C TYR A 7 12.64 -25.84 2.61
N ILE A 8 12.56 -24.52 2.44
CA ILE A 8 11.43 -23.86 1.77
C ILE A 8 11.94 -22.80 0.80
N THR A 9 11.34 -22.73 -0.38
CA THR A 9 11.64 -21.72 -1.39
C THR A 9 11.02 -20.36 -1.02
N GLY A 10 11.57 -19.27 -1.56
CA GLY A 10 11.00 -17.93 -1.35
C GLY A 10 9.57 -17.78 -1.88
N SER A 11 9.18 -18.50 -2.94
CA SER A 11 7.81 -18.49 -3.47
C SER A 11 6.81 -19.19 -2.54
N GLN A 12 7.19 -20.33 -1.99
CA GLN A 12 6.39 -21.04 -1.00
C GLN A 12 6.27 -20.20 0.28
N LEU A 13 7.36 -19.61 0.76
CA LEU A 13 7.33 -18.75 1.95
C LEU A 13 6.40 -17.55 1.74
N LEU A 14 6.42 -16.89 0.57
CA LEU A 14 5.51 -15.77 0.30
C LEU A 14 4.03 -16.19 0.40
N SER A 15 3.69 -17.36 -0.12
CA SER A 15 2.32 -17.89 -0.06
C SER A 15 1.87 -18.20 1.37
N LEU A 16 2.82 -18.65 2.21
CA LEU A 16 2.58 -19.02 3.60
C LEU A 16 2.62 -17.83 4.57
N LYS A 17 3.36 -16.76 4.25
CA LYS A 17 3.61 -15.59 5.11
C LYS A 17 2.32 -14.92 5.61
N HIS A 18 1.24 -15.01 4.87
CA HIS A 18 -0.05 -14.43 5.26
C HIS A 18 -0.69 -15.10 6.49
N ARG A 19 -0.25 -16.30 6.87
CA ARG A 19 -0.81 -17.02 8.01
C ARG A 19 -0.19 -16.54 9.33
N PRO A 20 -1.00 -16.26 10.37
CA PRO A 20 -0.49 -15.75 11.63
C PRO A 20 0.28 -16.78 12.44
N ASN A 21 0.19 -18.07 12.11
CA ASN A 21 0.88 -19.16 12.82
C ASN A 21 2.33 -19.39 12.35
N ILE A 22 2.84 -18.55 11.44
CA ILE A 22 4.20 -18.63 10.94
C ILE A 22 5.02 -17.47 11.51
N ALA A 23 6.27 -17.77 11.88
CA ALA A 23 7.26 -16.78 12.25
C ALA A 23 8.51 -16.94 11.38
N ILE A 24 9.03 -15.82 10.90
CA ILE A 24 10.27 -15.76 10.13
C ILE A 24 11.37 -15.26 11.08
N VAL A 25 12.46 -16.00 11.19
CA VAL A 25 13.58 -15.69 12.07
C VAL A 25 14.79 -15.34 11.21
N ASP A 26 15.22 -14.09 11.30
CA ASP A 26 16.42 -13.57 10.67
C ASP A 26 17.59 -13.71 11.64
N VAL A 27 18.55 -14.57 11.30
CA VAL A 27 19.75 -14.82 12.12
C VAL A 27 21.00 -14.12 11.62
N ARG A 28 20.84 -13.12 10.75
CA ARG A 28 21.94 -12.23 10.37
C ARG A 28 22.33 -11.32 11.52
N ASP A 29 23.56 -10.84 11.49
CA ASP A 29 24.12 -10.02 12.58
C ASP A 29 23.81 -8.53 12.33
N ASP A 30 24.81 -7.66 12.25
CA ASP A 30 24.68 -6.23 11.96
C ASP A 30 24.23 -5.94 10.52
N GLU A 31 24.53 -6.86 9.59
CA GLU A 31 24.20 -6.75 8.17
C GLU A 31 22.72 -6.48 7.85
N ARG A 32 21.84 -6.94 8.73
CA ARG A 32 20.40 -6.72 8.64
C ARG A 32 20.00 -5.24 8.64
N SER A 33 20.77 -4.39 9.30
CA SER A 33 20.42 -2.98 9.51
C SER A 33 20.52 -2.13 8.24
N TYR A 34 21.47 -2.44 7.36
CA TYR A 34 21.70 -1.70 6.11
C TYR A 34 21.02 -2.34 4.89
N ASP A 35 21.01 -3.67 4.80
CA ASP A 35 20.43 -4.38 3.64
C ASP A 35 18.89 -4.34 3.64
N GLY A 36 18.29 -4.17 4.81
CA GLY A 36 16.88 -4.43 5.04
C GLY A 36 16.62 -5.89 5.40
N HIS A 37 15.35 -6.23 5.58
CA HIS A 37 14.93 -7.54 6.07
C HIS A 37 13.54 -7.90 5.55
N ILE A 38 13.17 -9.17 5.68
CA ILE A 38 11.81 -9.63 5.34
C ILE A 38 10.84 -9.00 6.35
N ALA A 39 9.83 -8.29 5.87
CA ALA A 39 8.84 -7.65 6.76
C ALA A 39 8.28 -8.68 7.77
N GLY A 40 8.12 -8.28 9.03
CA GLY A 40 7.61 -9.16 10.09
C GLY A 40 8.61 -10.17 10.64
N SER A 41 9.84 -10.21 10.15
CA SER A 41 10.86 -11.10 10.69
C SER A 41 11.30 -10.69 12.09
N LEU A 42 11.53 -11.69 12.95
CA LEU A 42 12.15 -11.54 14.25
C LEU A 42 13.67 -11.62 14.09
N HIS A 43 14.41 -10.74 14.76
CA HIS A 43 15.86 -10.68 14.63
C HIS A 43 16.57 -11.34 15.80
N PHE A 44 17.35 -12.36 15.51
CA PHE A 44 18.14 -13.11 16.49
C PHE A 44 19.53 -13.42 15.90
N ALA A 45 20.46 -12.49 16.05
CA ALA A 45 21.85 -12.61 15.58
C ALA A 45 22.49 -13.95 15.95
N SER A 46 23.26 -14.52 15.03
CA SER A 46 23.80 -15.89 15.13
C SER A 46 24.83 -16.04 16.25
N ASP A 47 25.60 -14.97 16.52
CA ASP A 47 26.65 -14.95 17.54
C ASP A 47 26.08 -15.03 18.96
N THR A 48 24.96 -14.34 19.20
CA THR A 48 24.25 -14.30 20.50
C THR A 48 23.02 -15.20 20.53
N PHE A 49 22.91 -16.13 19.58
CA PHE A 49 21.71 -16.92 19.38
C PHE A 49 21.42 -17.85 20.56
N THR A 50 22.45 -18.50 21.10
CA THR A 50 22.30 -19.46 22.20
C THR A 50 21.70 -18.80 23.44
N ASP A 51 22.16 -17.59 23.78
CA ASP A 51 21.69 -16.87 24.97
C ASP A 51 20.28 -16.32 24.80
N LYS A 52 19.87 -16.06 23.55
CA LYS A 52 18.54 -15.54 23.19
C LYS A 52 17.52 -16.61 22.83
N LEU A 53 17.89 -17.89 22.87
CA LEU A 53 16.98 -19.03 22.71
C LEU A 53 15.72 -18.95 23.59
N PRO A 54 15.80 -18.65 24.90
CA PRO A 54 14.60 -18.52 25.73
C PRO A 54 13.68 -17.38 25.26
N ASN A 55 14.24 -16.23 24.88
CA ASN A 55 13.47 -15.10 24.36
C ASN A 55 12.79 -15.43 23.02
N LEU A 56 13.50 -16.18 22.16
CA LEU A 56 12.92 -16.69 20.92
C LEU A 56 11.75 -17.62 21.22
N LEU A 57 11.90 -18.53 22.18
CA LEU A 57 10.85 -19.45 22.58
C LEU A 57 9.59 -18.70 23.03
N GLU A 58 9.75 -17.70 23.90
CA GLU A 58 8.63 -16.86 24.36
C GLU A 58 7.92 -16.14 23.23
N SER A 59 8.68 -15.54 22.30
CA SER A 59 8.11 -14.84 21.15
C SER A 59 7.42 -15.76 20.13
N THR A 60 7.66 -17.07 20.21
CA THR A 60 7.15 -18.06 19.25
C THR A 60 6.22 -19.10 19.86
N LYS A 61 5.79 -18.93 21.12
CA LYS A 61 4.82 -19.83 21.79
C LYS A 61 3.52 -19.99 20.99
N ASP A 62 3.04 -18.92 20.38
CA ASP A 62 1.78 -18.92 19.61
C ASP A 62 1.95 -19.34 18.13
N LYS A 63 3.13 -19.82 17.74
CA LYS A 63 3.50 -20.09 16.35
C LYS A 63 3.75 -21.59 16.15
N ASP A 64 3.12 -22.17 15.13
CA ASP A 64 3.29 -23.59 14.79
C ASP A 64 4.53 -23.84 13.93
N THR A 65 4.91 -22.87 13.10
CA THR A 65 5.96 -23.02 12.08
C THR A 65 6.96 -21.88 12.17
N LEU A 66 8.24 -22.23 12.29
CA LEU A 66 9.34 -21.27 12.27
C LEU A 66 10.17 -21.46 11.01
N VAL A 67 10.50 -20.35 10.34
CA VAL A 67 11.35 -20.34 9.15
C VAL A 67 12.60 -19.52 9.43
N PHE A 68 13.75 -20.18 9.51
CA PHE A 68 15.04 -19.55 9.75
C PHE A 68 15.70 -19.14 8.43
N HIS A 69 16.38 -17.99 8.42
CA HIS A 69 17.19 -17.58 7.28
C HIS A 69 18.41 -16.76 7.71
N CYS A 70 19.46 -16.76 6.89
CA CYS A 70 20.53 -15.76 6.99
C CYS A 70 20.70 -15.01 5.65
N ALA A 71 21.93 -14.62 5.28
CA ALA A 71 22.20 -14.03 3.96
C ALA A 71 21.98 -15.04 2.82
N LEU A 72 22.63 -16.21 2.90
CA LEU A 72 22.53 -17.29 1.90
C LEU A 72 21.88 -18.58 2.43
N SER A 73 21.63 -18.66 3.74
CA SER A 73 21.12 -19.84 4.45
C SER A 73 21.96 -21.13 4.27
N GLN A 74 23.27 -21.01 4.08
CA GLN A 74 24.17 -22.18 3.93
C GLN A 74 24.84 -22.60 5.26
N VAL A 75 25.09 -21.65 6.16
CA VAL A 75 25.83 -21.90 7.41
C VAL A 75 25.03 -21.45 8.64
N ARG A 76 24.89 -20.12 8.84
CA ARG A 76 24.23 -19.54 10.03
C ARG A 76 22.78 -20.01 10.19
N GLY A 77 21.98 -19.93 9.12
CA GLY A 77 20.56 -20.34 9.13
C GLY A 77 20.36 -21.80 9.59
N PRO A 78 20.93 -22.80 8.88
CA PRO A 78 20.81 -24.21 9.28
C PRO A 78 21.38 -24.51 10.66
N LYS A 79 22.50 -23.86 11.05
CA LYS A 79 23.11 -24.04 12.38
C LYS A 79 22.18 -23.57 13.49
N CYS A 80 21.55 -22.40 13.34
CA CYS A 80 20.62 -21.87 14.33
C CYS A 80 19.33 -22.68 14.39
N ALA A 81 18.79 -23.11 13.24
CA ALA A 81 17.62 -23.98 13.18
C ALA A 81 17.86 -25.31 13.92
N ARG A 82 19.05 -25.91 13.78
CA ARG A 82 19.43 -27.14 14.50
C ARG A 82 19.58 -26.90 16.00
N LYS A 83 20.27 -25.84 16.42
CA LYS A 83 20.36 -25.47 17.85
C LYS A 83 18.98 -25.29 18.49
N PHE A 84 18.07 -24.64 17.77
CA PHE A 84 16.70 -24.46 18.24
C PHE A 84 15.94 -25.80 18.32
N ALA A 85 16.10 -26.68 17.32
CA ALA A 85 15.51 -28.01 17.34
C ALA A 85 16.02 -28.88 18.51
N GLU A 86 17.31 -28.78 18.84
CA GLU A 86 17.93 -29.43 20.00
C GLU A 86 17.33 -28.88 21.30
N TYR A 87 17.27 -27.55 21.46
CA TYR A 87 16.68 -26.90 22.62
C TYR A 87 15.20 -27.27 22.85
N LEU A 88 14.42 -27.40 21.78
CA LEU A 88 13.04 -27.88 21.82
C LEU A 88 12.90 -29.37 22.17
N GLY A 89 13.97 -30.16 22.03
CA GLY A 89 14.00 -31.55 22.49
C GLY A 89 14.05 -31.65 24.01
N ASP A 90 14.71 -30.67 24.65
CA ASP A 90 14.86 -30.58 26.09
C ASP A 90 13.62 -29.93 26.74
N ALA A 91 13.03 -28.93 26.08
CA ALA A 91 11.80 -28.28 26.51
C ALA A 91 10.55 -29.04 26.00
N LYS A 92 9.97 -29.89 26.83
CA LYS A 92 8.91 -30.87 26.45
C LYS A 92 7.52 -30.32 26.06
N ASP A 93 7.29 -29.01 25.98
CA ASP A 93 5.92 -28.49 25.82
C ASP A 93 5.85 -27.19 24.99
N VAL A 94 6.19 -27.29 23.71
CA VAL A 94 6.23 -26.13 22.81
C VAL A 94 5.40 -26.42 21.57
N GLY A 95 4.46 -25.51 21.26
CA GLY A 95 3.53 -25.60 20.13
C GLY A 95 4.18 -25.59 18.74
N VAL A 96 5.50 -25.45 18.65
CA VAL A 96 6.24 -25.50 17.39
C VAL A 96 6.23 -26.93 16.83
N LYS A 97 5.59 -27.08 15.67
CA LYS A 97 5.46 -28.33 14.91
C LYS A 97 6.55 -28.44 13.85
N ASN A 98 6.76 -27.37 13.08
CA ASN A 98 7.64 -27.39 11.91
C ASN A 98 8.77 -26.37 12.02
N ILE A 99 10.00 -26.83 11.76
CA ILE A 99 11.19 -25.99 11.68
C ILE A 99 11.69 -26.05 10.23
N MET A 100 11.74 -24.89 9.58
CA MET A 100 12.13 -24.77 8.19
C MET A 100 13.29 -23.80 8.01
N VAL A 101 14.01 -23.93 6.90
CA VAL A 101 15.07 -23.00 6.48
C VAL A 101 14.75 -22.42 5.11
N LEU A 102 14.78 -21.09 4.98
CA LEU A 102 14.57 -20.41 3.71
C LEU A 102 15.76 -20.63 2.79
N GLU A 103 15.52 -21.24 1.65
CA GLU A 103 16.53 -21.45 0.61
C GLU A 103 17.03 -20.13 0.04
N ARG A 104 18.34 -20.09 -0.25
CA ARG A 104 19.06 -18.90 -0.79
C ARG A 104 19.04 -17.65 0.12
N GLY A 105 18.47 -17.77 1.32
CA GLY A 105 18.46 -16.72 2.34
C GLY A 105 17.86 -15.39 1.89
N TYR A 106 18.27 -14.31 2.55
CA TYR A 106 17.85 -12.96 2.24
C TYR A 106 18.24 -12.54 0.81
N ASN A 107 19.44 -12.88 0.36
CA ASN A 107 19.94 -12.47 -0.95
C ASN A 107 19.07 -13.06 -2.06
N GLY A 108 18.66 -14.33 -1.93
CA GLY A 108 17.74 -14.96 -2.87
C GLY A 108 16.33 -14.36 -2.83
N TRP A 109 15.88 -13.95 -1.64
CA TRP A 109 14.59 -13.26 -1.48
C TRP A 109 14.58 -11.91 -2.20
N GLU A 110 15.60 -11.09 -1.95
CA GLU A 110 15.76 -9.76 -2.55
C GLU A 110 16.00 -9.84 -4.06
N ALA A 111 16.89 -10.72 -4.53
CA ALA A 111 17.16 -10.93 -5.95
C ALA A 111 15.92 -11.38 -6.74
N SER A 112 14.94 -11.99 -6.06
CA SER A 112 13.66 -12.36 -6.67
C SER A 112 12.67 -11.19 -6.79
N GLY A 113 13.04 -9.97 -6.38
CA GLY A 113 12.18 -8.79 -6.38
C GLY A 113 11.06 -8.83 -5.34
N ARG A 114 11.21 -9.63 -4.28
CA ARG A 114 10.19 -9.78 -3.22
C ARG A 114 10.19 -8.60 -2.27
N PRO A 115 9.08 -8.30 -1.58
CA PRO A 115 9.00 -7.14 -0.69
C PRO A 115 10.00 -7.26 0.47
N VAL A 116 10.80 -6.21 0.64
CA VAL A 116 11.76 -6.03 1.74
C VAL A 116 11.37 -4.80 2.56
N CYS A 117 11.69 -4.82 3.84
CA CYS A 117 11.48 -3.71 4.75
C CYS A 117 12.82 -3.16 5.25
N ARG A 118 12.91 -1.84 5.39
CA ARG A 118 14.10 -1.14 5.93
C ARG A 118 13.79 -0.45 7.27
N CYS A 119 12.77 -0.93 7.98
CA CYS A 119 12.42 -0.40 9.29
C CYS A 119 13.56 -0.66 10.30
N THR A 120 13.84 0.29 11.18
CA THR A 120 14.80 0.10 12.29
C THR A 120 14.14 -0.44 13.56
N LYS A 121 12.79 -0.51 13.58
CA LYS A 121 12.01 -0.96 14.73
C LYS A 121 11.99 -2.48 14.82
N VAL A 122 12.31 -3.03 16.00
CA VAL A 122 12.21 -4.46 16.31
C VAL A 122 11.12 -4.65 17.39
N PRO A 123 10.11 -5.50 17.16
CA PRO A 123 9.81 -6.25 15.93
C PRO A 123 9.26 -5.34 14.82
N CYS A 124 9.57 -5.65 13.56
CA CYS A 124 9.03 -4.90 12.43
C CYS A 124 7.54 -5.21 12.28
N LYS A 125 6.68 -4.19 12.30
CA LYS A 125 5.24 -4.39 12.02
C LYS A 125 5.10 -4.74 10.54
N ASP A 126 4.62 -5.96 10.26
CA ASP A 126 4.16 -6.32 8.92
C ASP A 126 3.07 -5.33 8.47
N ALA A 127 3.41 -4.45 7.53
CA ALA A 127 2.46 -3.50 6.95
C ALA A 127 1.25 -4.21 6.26
N HIS A 128 1.35 -5.52 6.01
CA HIS A 128 0.27 -6.32 5.44
C HIS A 128 -0.88 -6.64 6.40
N SER A 129 -0.75 -6.43 7.72
CA SER A 129 -1.90 -6.55 8.63
C SER A 129 -2.92 -5.42 8.41
N ALA A 130 -2.49 -4.28 7.84
CA ALA A 130 -3.39 -3.19 7.45
C ALA A 130 -4.15 -3.46 6.15
N HIS A 131 -3.70 -4.39 5.29
CA HIS A 131 -4.38 -4.71 4.03
C HIS A 131 -5.62 -5.59 4.20
N ARG A 132 -5.80 -6.28 5.35
CA ARG A 132 -7.11 -6.89 5.69
C ARG A 132 -8.16 -5.83 6.02
N CYS A 133 -7.74 -4.61 6.35
CA CYS A 133 -8.64 -3.47 6.51
C CYS A 133 -9.09 -2.90 5.15
N ILE A 134 -8.21 -2.96 4.13
CA ILE A 134 -8.50 -2.38 2.80
C ILE A 134 -9.54 -3.22 2.02
N ILE A 135 -9.53 -4.55 2.14
CA ILE A 135 -10.50 -5.41 1.43
C ILE A 135 -11.90 -5.33 2.06
N THR A 136 -11.99 -5.02 3.37
CA THR A 136 -13.28 -4.79 4.04
C THR A 136 -13.77 -3.35 3.85
N LEU A 137 -12.90 -2.47 3.34
CA LEU A 137 -13.17 -1.06 3.08
C LEU A 137 -13.04 -0.78 1.57
N VAL A 138 -13.71 -1.59 0.73
CA VAL A 138 -14.28 -1.03 -0.50
C VAL A 138 -15.24 0.04 -0.01
N CYS A 139 -14.71 1.25 0.11
CA CYS A 139 -15.27 2.37 0.84
C CYS A 139 -16.77 2.43 0.61
N LEU A 140 -17.55 2.35 1.69
CA LEU A 140 -18.96 2.76 1.66
C LEU A 140 -19.13 4.11 0.94
N ALA A 141 -18.13 5.00 1.01
CA ALA A 141 -18.07 6.25 0.25
C ALA A 141 -18.00 6.10 -1.29
N CYS A 142 -17.51 5.00 -1.84
CA CYS A 142 -17.50 4.72 -3.29
C CYS A 142 -18.79 4.02 -3.76
N LEU A 143 -19.42 3.23 -2.89
CA LEU A 143 -20.72 2.60 -3.19
C LEU A 143 -21.87 3.60 -3.04
N LEU A 144 -21.79 4.53 -2.09
CA LEU A 144 -22.81 5.55 -1.85
C LEU A 144 -23.19 6.35 -3.10
N PRO A 145 -22.27 6.93 -3.91
CA PRO A 145 -22.64 7.66 -5.11
C PRO A 145 -23.20 6.75 -6.22
N LEU A 146 -22.73 5.51 -6.33
CA LEU A 146 -23.25 4.56 -7.34
C LEU A 146 -24.71 4.20 -7.09
N PHE A 147 -25.15 4.15 -5.83
CA PHE A 147 -26.55 3.89 -5.47
C PHE A 147 -27.38 5.17 -5.30
N LEU A 148 -26.82 6.27 -4.77
CA LEU A 148 -27.56 7.52 -4.57
C LEU A 148 -27.96 8.19 -5.88
N VAL A 149 -27.07 8.24 -6.88
CA VAL A 149 -27.34 8.91 -8.16
C VAL A 149 -28.58 8.35 -8.88
N PRO A 150 -28.74 7.02 -9.07
CA PRO A 150 -29.96 6.49 -9.65
C PRO A 150 -31.19 6.71 -8.74
N ILE A 151 -31.03 6.63 -7.42
CA ILE A 151 -32.15 6.85 -6.47
C ILE A 151 -32.66 8.29 -6.55
N VAL A 152 -31.81 9.31 -6.47
CA VAL A 152 -32.24 10.73 -6.52
C VAL A 152 -32.82 11.12 -7.87
N ASN A 153 -32.41 10.45 -8.95
CA ASN A 153 -32.97 10.69 -10.27
C ASN A 153 -34.31 9.95 -10.50
N LEU A 154 -34.49 8.77 -9.88
CA LEU A 154 -35.71 7.96 -10.00
C LEU A 154 -36.82 8.39 -9.03
N LEU A 155 -36.46 8.87 -7.83
CA LEU A 155 -37.41 9.25 -6.78
C LEU A 155 -38.46 10.31 -7.23
N PRO A 156 -38.11 11.37 -7.99
CA PRO A 156 -39.08 12.34 -8.47
C PRO A 156 -40.06 11.75 -9.49
N LEU A 157 -39.59 10.83 -10.35
CA LEU A 157 -40.43 10.14 -11.33
C LEU A 157 -41.41 9.20 -10.63
N LEU A 158 -40.95 8.49 -9.60
CA LEU A 158 -41.81 7.62 -8.80
C LEU A 158 -42.88 8.44 -8.06
N PHE A 159 -42.49 9.57 -7.46
CA PHE A 159 -43.43 10.48 -6.80
C PHE A 159 -44.51 11.00 -7.77
N ASP A 160 -44.12 11.44 -8.97
CA ASP A 160 -45.06 11.89 -10.01
C ASP A 160 -46.06 10.77 -10.40
N VAL A 161 -45.60 9.53 -10.54
CA VAL A 161 -46.46 8.39 -10.89
C VAL A 161 -47.43 8.05 -9.76
N ILE A 162 -46.96 8.06 -8.50
CA ILE A 162 -47.80 7.81 -7.32
C ILE A 162 -48.85 8.90 -7.19
N MET A 163 -48.45 10.17 -7.31
CA MET A 163 -49.37 11.31 -7.23
C MET A 163 -50.38 11.28 -8.38
N ALA A 164 -49.98 11.00 -9.61
CA ALA A 164 -50.92 10.85 -10.72
C ALA A 164 -51.97 9.76 -10.46
N LYS A 165 -51.58 8.64 -9.83
CA LYS A 165 -52.50 7.54 -9.52
C LYS A 165 -53.44 7.85 -8.35
N VAL A 166 -52.93 8.48 -7.30
CA VAL A 166 -53.74 8.94 -6.16
C VAL A 166 -54.74 10.01 -6.61
N TYR A 167 -54.29 11.02 -7.36
CA TYR A 167 -55.18 12.10 -7.82
C TYR A 167 -56.23 11.59 -8.80
N ARG A 168 -55.90 10.63 -9.67
CA ARG A 168 -56.88 9.96 -10.54
C ARG A 168 -57.96 9.22 -9.73
N LEU A 169 -57.62 8.61 -8.59
CA LEU A 169 -58.59 7.95 -7.71
C LEU A 169 -59.56 8.94 -7.04
N PHE A 170 -59.11 10.17 -6.79
CA PHE A 170 -59.94 11.25 -6.24
C PHE A 170 -60.60 12.13 -7.32
N GLY A 171 -60.49 11.77 -8.61
CA GLY A 171 -61.09 12.50 -9.72
C GLY A 171 -60.42 13.85 -10.05
N TRP A 172 -59.19 14.06 -9.60
CA TRP A 172 -58.40 15.26 -9.87
C TRP A 172 -57.30 14.97 -10.89
N GLU A 173 -57.00 15.96 -11.75
CA GLU A 173 -55.95 15.83 -12.75
C GLU A 173 -54.64 16.41 -12.19
N TYR A 174 -53.63 15.55 -11.97
CA TYR A 174 -52.34 15.98 -11.43
C TYR A 174 -51.61 16.86 -12.45
N ARG A 175 -51.43 18.14 -12.11
CA ARG A 175 -50.63 19.07 -12.92
C ARG A 175 -49.20 19.13 -12.39
N LYS A 176 -48.27 18.56 -13.15
CA LYS A 176 -46.85 18.53 -12.80
C LYS A 176 -46.29 19.96 -12.64
N PRO A 177 -45.67 20.31 -11.50
CA PRO A 177 -45.07 21.63 -11.32
C PRO A 177 -43.86 21.81 -12.23
N GLU A 178 -43.78 22.97 -12.89
CA GLU A 178 -42.66 23.33 -13.75
C GLU A 178 -41.41 23.55 -12.88
N ARG A 179 -40.29 22.91 -13.24
CA ARG A 179 -39.03 23.07 -12.48
C ARG A 179 -38.65 24.55 -12.53
N ALA A 180 -38.40 25.13 -11.36
CA ALA A 180 -37.94 26.50 -11.27
C ALA A 180 -36.71 26.68 -12.20
N PRO A 181 -36.72 27.67 -13.11
CA PRO A 181 -35.58 27.93 -13.97
C PRO A 181 -34.37 28.30 -13.09
N PRO A 182 -33.13 27.98 -13.53
CA PRO A 182 -31.94 28.32 -12.77
C PRO A 182 -31.91 29.84 -12.53
N ALA A 183 -31.94 30.25 -11.26
CA ALA A 183 -31.88 31.66 -10.91
C ALA A 183 -30.50 32.20 -11.28
N CYS A 184 -30.45 33.13 -12.24
CA CYS A 184 -29.22 33.86 -12.58
C CYS A 184 -28.86 34.81 -11.41
N PRO A 185 -27.71 34.62 -10.73
CA PRO A 185 -27.35 35.42 -9.55
C PRO A 185 -26.95 36.87 -9.86
N ILE A 186 -26.84 37.26 -11.12
CA ILE A 186 -26.42 38.61 -11.50
C ILE A 186 -27.53 39.26 -12.31
N LYS A 187 -28.13 40.29 -11.71
CA LYS A 187 -28.93 41.28 -12.44
C LYS A 187 -28.00 42.47 -12.70
N PRO A 188 -27.40 42.61 -13.91
CA PRO A 188 -26.59 43.77 -14.18
C PRO A 188 -27.48 45.01 -14.15
N SER A 189 -27.09 45.98 -13.32
CA SER A 189 -27.73 47.29 -13.20
C SER A 189 -27.52 48.08 -14.49
N ALA A 190 -28.60 48.46 -15.15
CA ALA A 190 -28.56 49.40 -16.26
C ALA A 190 -28.35 50.83 -15.72
N SER A 191 -27.11 51.33 -15.77
CA SER A 191 -26.82 52.76 -15.59
C SER A 191 -26.21 53.34 -16.86
N LYS A 192 -27.11 53.95 -17.63
CA LYS A 192 -26.99 55.05 -18.61
C LYS A 192 -25.66 55.29 -19.34
N ILE A 193 -25.79 55.12 -20.66
CA ILE A 193 -24.99 55.69 -21.75
C ILE A 193 -24.94 57.22 -21.65
N GLY A 194 -23.76 57.78 -21.94
CA GLY A 194 -23.57 59.16 -22.39
C GLY A 194 -22.26 59.29 -23.18
N SER A 195 -22.39 59.30 -24.51
CA SER A 195 -21.57 59.99 -25.55
C SER A 195 -20.03 59.98 -25.41
N ASP A 196 -19.21 59.53 -26.36
CA ASP A 196 -19.35 59.62 -27.81
C ASP A 196 -18.35 58.70 -28.55
N VAL A 197 -18.77 58.24 -29.73
CA VAL A 197 -17.99 58.07 -30.99
C VAL A 197 -16.76 57.13 -30.91
N SER A 198 -16.95 55.86 -31.29
CA SER A 198 -16.50 55.25 -32.57
C SER A 198 -14.97 55.36 -32.79
N VAL A 199 -14.25 54.26 -32.98
CA VAL A 199 -14.05 53.63 -34.29
C VAL A 199 -13.20 52.37 -34.10
N LEU A 200 -13.56 51.33 -34.85
CA LEU A 200 -12.82 50.14 -35.31
C LEU A 200 -11.57 49.67 -34.54
N GLY A 201 -11.63 48.40 -34.15
CA GLY A 201 -10.45 47.56 -34.09
C GLY A 201 -9.88 47.27 -35.48
N LYS A 202 -8.56 47.42 -35.61
CA LYS A 202 -7.58 46.51 -36.23
C LYS A 202 -6.34 47.30 -36.61
N GLN A 203 -5.17 46.79 -36.24
CA GLN A 203 -4.07 46.52 -37.18
C GLN A 203 -2.98 45.67 -36.50
N ASN A 204 -2.62 44.58 -37.19
CA ASN A 204 -1.43 43.76 -36.99
C ASN A 204 -0.24 44.35 -37.78
N LEU A 205 0.93 43.72 -37.60
CA LEU A 205 2.16 43.75 -38.45
C LEU A 205 3.09 44.92 -38.11
N ASP A 206 4.41 44.82 -38.03
CA ASP A 206 5.40 43.77 -38.33
C ASP A 206 6.76 44.25 -37.78
N ALA A 207 7.79 43.39 -37.79
CA ALA A 207 9.22 43.70 -38.06
C ALA A 207 10.25 43.04 -37.11
N SER A 208 10.75 41.87 -37.56
CA SER A 208 12.17 41.50 -37.77
C SER A 208 13.31 41.97 -36.84
N ASP A 209 13.99 40.95 -36.29
CA ASP A 209 15.40 40.70 -35.86
C ASP A 209 16.52 41.34 -36.76
N PRO A 210 17.86 41.14 -36.58
CA PRO A 210 18.72 40.59 -35.49
C PRO A 210 20.07 41.36 -35.24
N SER A 211 20.92 40.91 -34.28
CA SER A 211 22.43 40.93 -34.27
C SER A 211 22.98 40.80 -32.82
N VAL A 212 23.55 39.69 -32.31
CA VAL A 212 24.86 39.01 -32.54
C VAL A 212 26.06 39.48 -31.66
N LYS A 213 26.46 38.54 -30.76
CA LYS A 213 27.80 38.10 -30.24
C LYS A 213 28.83 39.05 -29.60
N ALA A 214 29.44 38.54 -28.52
CA ALA A 214 30.90 38.27 -28.46
C ALA A 214 31.24 37.16 -27.43
N VAL A 215 32.34 36.46 -27.71
CA VAL A 215 32.89 35.22 -27.10
C VAL A 215 34.16 35.56 -26.31
N GLY A 216 34.52 34.77 -25.31
CA GLY A 216 35.88 34.70 -24.75
C GLY A 216 36.24 33.25 -24.39
N ALA A 217 37.31 32.73 -25.01
CA ALA A 217 37.91 31.41 -24.81
C ALA A 217 39.21 31.54 -24.01
N ASP A 218 39.63 30.48 -23.30
CA ASP A 218 40.98 30.31 -22.78
C ASP A 218 41.42 28.84 -23.02
N ASP A 219 42.56 28.69 -23.67
CA ASP A 219 43.24 27.43 -24.03
C ASP A 219 44.64 27.48 -23.41
N GLY A 220 45.06 26.40 -22.74
CA GLY A 220 46.43 26.20 -22.26
C GLY A 220 46.79 24.72 -22.21
N LYS A 221 47.75 24.31 -23.04
CA LYS A 221 48.15 22.94 -23.40
C LYS A 221 49.56 22.62 -22.86
N GLN A 222 49.71 21.42 -22.28
CA GLN A 222 50.88 20.50 -22.13
C GLN A 222 52.21 21.08 -21.59
N ASP A 223 52.99 20.41 -20.74
CA ASP A 223 53.58 19.05 -20.82
C ASP A 223 53.71 18.36 -19.45
#